data_AF-A0A7T8XNT6-F1
#
_entry.id   AF-A0A7T8XNT6-F1
#
_cell.length_a   1.000
_cell.length_b   1.000
_cell.length_c   1.000
_cell.angle_alpha   90.00
_cell.angle_beta   90.00
_cell.angle_gamma   90.00
#
_symmetry.space_group_name_H-M   'P 1'
#
loop_
_entity.id
_entity.type
_entity.pdbx_description
1 polymer ?
#
loop_
_entity_poly.entity_id
_entity_poly.type
_entity_poly.pdbx_seq_one_letter_code
_entity_poly.pdbx_strand_id
1 'polypeptide(L)'
;AEEIAKEVGIELGKSSVTHFSDGEIQINIEESIRGCHVYVIQSTSNPVNQNLMELLIMIDALKRASAATINIVMPYYGYARQDRKARSREPITAKLVANLIETAGATRMITLDMHAPQIQGFF
;
A
#
# COMPACT_ATOMS: atom_id res chain seq x y z
N ALA A 1 10.03 1.44 -8.76
CA ALA A 1 10.64 1.35 -7.41
C ALA A 1 12.15 1.54 -7.50
N GLU A 2 12.85 0.76 -8.31
CA GLU A 2 14.31 0.86 -8.52
C GLU A 2 14.78 2.26 -8.93
N GLU A 3 14.10 2.89 -9.88
CA GLU A 3 14.43 4.27 -10.31
C GLU A 3 14.31 5.27 -9.17
N ILE A 4 13.22 5.21 -8.38
CA ILE A 4 13.02 6.07 -7.22
C ILE A 4 14.14 5.85 -6.18
N ALA A 5 14.49 4.60 -5.90
CA ALA A 5 15.56 4.28 -4.96
C ALA A 5 16.91 4.81 -5.43
N LYS A 6 17.21 4.65 -6.73
CA LYS A 6 18.42 5.18 -7.38
C LYS A 6 18.50 6.69 -7.30
N GLU A 7 17.42 7.41 -7.60
CA GLU A 7 17.38 8.88 -7.54
C GLU A 7 17.54 9.41 -6.10
N VAL A 8 17.02 8.69 -5.10
CA VAL A 8 17.22 9.01 -3.68
C VAL A 8 18.62 8.61 -3.18
N GLY A 9 19.33 7.74 -3.91
CA GLY A 9 20.67 7.28 -3.54
C GLY A 9 20.69 6.17 -2.49
N ILE A 10 19.62 5.37 -2.41
CA ILE A 10 19.51 4.23 -1.49
C ILE A 10 19.25 2.93 -2.25
N GLU A 11 19.64 1.80 -1.66
CA GLU A 11 19.28 0.48 -2.17
C GLU A 11 17.84 0.12 -1.77
N LEU A 12 17.20 -0.75 -2.54
CA LEU A 12 15.92 -1.33 -2.15
C LEU A 12 16.13 -2.27 -0.95
N GLY A 13 15.20 -2.21 0.01
CA GLY A 13 15.20 -3.14 1.13
C GLY A 13 15.06 -4.59 0.67
N LYS A 14 15.70 -5.50 1.39
CA LYS A 14 15.71 -6.93 1.15
C LYS A 14 14.44 -7.53 1.70
N SER A 15 13.55 -7.92 0.79
CA SER A 15 12.33 -8.64 1.12
C SER A 15 11.95 -9.54 -0.04
N SER A 16 11.35 -10.68 0.28
CA SER A 16 10.74 -11.58 -0.70
C SER A 16 9.22 -11.54 -0.59
N VAL A 17 8.56 -11.49 -1.74
CA VAL A 17 7.11 -11.65 -1.89
C VAL A 17 6.91 -12.84 -2.82
N THR A 18 6.38 -13.93 -2.28
CA THR A 18 6.14 -15.18 -3.00
C THR A 18 4.68 -15.58 -2.89
N HIS A 19 4.26 -16.51 -3.72
CA HIS A 19 2.90 -17.04 -3.72
C HIS A 19 2.94 -18.55 -3.51
N PHE A 20 2.11 -19.04 -2.59
CA PHE A 20 1.87 -20.46 -2.43
C PHE A 20 1.08 -21.01 -3.64
N SER A 21 1.01 -22.33 -3.77
CA SER A 21 0.31 -23.00 -4.89
C SER A 21 -1.19 -22.72 -4.95
N ASP A 22 -1.79 -22.33 -3.82
CA ASP A 22 -3.20 -21.94 -3.69
C ASP A 22 -3.44 -20.43 -3.90
N GLY A 23 -2.37 -19.65 -4.12
CA GLY A 23 -2.44 -18.21 -4.37
C GLY A 23 -2.32 -17.33 -3.13
N GLU A 24 -2.12 -17.91 -1.93
CA GLU A 24 -1.83 -17.11 -0.75
C GLU A 24 -0.48 -16.38 -0.87
N ILE A 25 -0.44 -15.13 -0.41
CA ILE A 25 0.74 -14.28 -0.46
C ILE A 25 1.59 -14.54 0.77
N GLN A 26 2.86 -14.84 0.55
CA GLN A 26 3.88 -14.95 1.60
C GLN A 26 4.88 -13.80 1.49
N ILE A 27 5.10 -13.10 2.60
CA ILE A 27 6.07 -12.00 2.67
C ILE A 27 7.10 -12.30 3.74
N ASN A 28 8.38 -12.08 3.41
CA ASN A 28 9.49 -12.15 4.36
C ASN A 28 10.37 -10.90 4.23
N ILE A 29 10.67 -10.25 5.35
CA ILE A 29 11.60 -9.12 5.42
C ILE A 29 12.96 -9.68 5.84
N GLU A 30 13.97 -9.57 4.99
CA GLU A 30 15.25 -10.28 5.10
C GLU A 30 16.34 -9.48 5.84
N GLU A 31 15.99 -8.31 6.34
CA GLU A 31 16.86 -7.45 7.14
C GLU A 31 16.11 -6.78 8.30
N SER A 32 16.85 -6.30 9.30
CA SER A 32 16.24 -5.61 10.44
C SER A 32 15.79 -4.21 10.05
N ILE A 33 14.50 -3.93 10.21
CA ILE A 33 13.89 -2.60 9.96
C ILE A 33 13.43 -1.90 11.24
N ARG A 34 13.81 -2.42 12.41
CA ARG A 34 13.38 -1.89 13.72
C ARG A 34 13.78 -0.42 13.86
N GLY A 35 12.81 0.43 14.14
CA GLY A 35 13.02 1.87 14.31
C GLY A 35 13.26 2.64 13.00
N CYS A 36 13.24 1.96 11.84
CA CYS A 36 13.45 2.62 10.56
C CYS A 36 12.19 3.33 10.07
N HIS A 37 12.40 4.38 9.26
CA HIS A 37 11.35 5.01 8.46
C HIS A 37 11.24 4.29 7.12
N VAL A 38 10.23 3.43 6.97
CA VAL A 38 10.10 2.57 5.79
C VAL A 38 9.17 3.22 4.78
N TYR A 39 9.53 3.11 3.50
CA TYR A 39 8.71 3.54 2.36
C TYR A 39 8.34 2.31 1.52
N VAL A 40 7.04 2.06 1.37
CA VAL A 40 6.52 0.96 0.54
C VAL A 40 5.98 1.54 -0.75
N ILE A 41 6.60 1.19 -1.88
CA ILE A 41 6.17 1.65 -3.20
C ILE A 41 5.30 0.56 -3.83
N GLN A 42 4.00 0.77 -3.90
CA GLN A 42 3.07 -0.20 -4.50
C GLN A 42 1.90 0.51 -5.18
N SER A 43 1.66 0.20 -6.44
CA SER A 43 0.47 0.61 -7.18
C SER A 43 -0.59 -0.47 -7.08
N THR A 44 -1.85 -0.08 -6.88
CA THR A 44 -2.99 -1.01 -6.92
C THR A 44 -3.57 -1.06 -8.34
N SER A 45 -2.70 -1.29 -9.32
CA SER A 45 -3.05 -1.55 -10.72
C SER A 45 -3.42 -3.02 -10.95
N ASN A 46 -3.77 -3.41 -12.17
CA ASN A 46 -4.13 -4.79 -12.49
C ASN A 46 -2.95 -5.76 -12.20
N PRO A 47 -3.14 -6.86 -11.43
CA PRO A 47 -4.36 -7.31 -10.74
C PRO A 47 -4.61 -6.57 -9.39
N VAL A 48 -5.67 -5.75 -9.35
CA VAL A 48 -5.87 -4.75 -8.28
C VAL A 48 -5.97 -5.33 -6.87
N ASN A 49 -6.70 -6.43 -6.72
CA ASN A 49 -6.94 -7.03 -5.41
C ASN A 49 -5.71 -7.72 -4.85
N GLN A 50 -4.91 -8.36 -5.71
CA GLN A 50 -3.68 -9.02 -5.30
C GLN A 50 -2.67 -7.98 -4.84
N ASN A 51 -2.44 -6.94 -5.64
CA ASN A 51 -1.52 -5.85 -5.26
C ASN A 51 -1.98 -5.13 -3.98
N LEU A 52 -3.29 -4.96 -3.78
CA LEU A 52 -3.85 -4.40 -2.55
C LEU A 52 -3.60 -5.33 -1.36
N MET A 53 -3.82 -6.64 -1.51
CA MET A 53 -3.57 -7.60 -0.43
C MET A 53 -2.07 -7.71 -0.09
N GLU A 54 -1.19 -7.75 -1.08
CA GLU A 54 0.27 -7.72 -0.87
C GLU A 54 0.68 -6.48 -0.07
N LEU A 55 0.14 -5.30 -0.42
CA LEU A 55 0.40 -4.06 0.30
C LEU A 55 -0.04 -4.17 1.78
N LEU A 56 -1.26 -4.63 2.03
CA LEU A 56 -1.80 -4.74 3.39
C LEU A 56 -0.98 -5.72 4.24
N ILE A 57 -0.58 -6.86 3.66
CA ILE A 57 0.26 -7.86 4.34
C ILE A 57 1.66 -7.30 4.60
N MET A 58 2.24 -6.55 3.65
CA MET A 58 3.54 -5.90 3.84
C MET A 58 3.50 -4.87 4.97
N ILE A 59 2.43 -4.07 5.05
CA ILE A 59 2.23 -3.09 6.14
C ILE A 59 2.16 -3.81 7.50
N ASP A 60 1.38 -4.89 7.60
CA ASP A 60 1.28 -5.67 8.84
C ASP A 60 2.65 -6.25 9.25
N ALA A 61 3.40 -6.82 8.30
CA ALA A 61 4.74 -7.35 8.52
C ALA A 61 5.70 -6.27 9.06
N LEU A 62 5.74 -5.09 8.42
CA LEU A 62 6.58 -3.95 8.84
C LEU A 62 6.20 -3.44 10.23
N LYS A 63 4.91 -3.38 10.53
CA LYS A 63 4.40 -2.95 11.85
C LYS A 63 4.83 -3.90 12.95
N ARG A 64 4.70 -5.22 12.73
CA ARG A 64 5.14 -6.25 13.69
C ARG A 64 6.65 -6.32 13.83
N ALA A 65 7.38 -6.02 12.76
CA ALA A 65 8.84 -5.87 12.78
C ALA A 65 9.32 -4.56 13.43
N SER A 66 8.40 -3.75 13.97
CA SER A 66 8.69 -2.53 14.74
C SER A 66 9.32 -1.39 13.92
N ALA A 67 8.87 -1.19 12.67
CA ALA A 67 9.16 0.03 11.93
C ALA A 67 8.72 1.28 12.73
N ALA A 68 9.49 2.36 12.69
CA ALA A 68 9.11 3.62 13.34
C ALA A 68 7.96 4.32 12.60
N THR A 69 8.00 4.30 11.27
CA THR A 69 6.92 4.79 10.41
C THR A 69 6.81 3.92 9.16
N ILE A 70 5.58 3.73 8.67
CA ILE A 70 5.29 2.99 7.44
C ILE A 70 4.63 3.97 6.46
N ASN A 71 5.41 4.47 5.51
CA ASN A 71 4.96 5.49 4.55
C ASN A 71 4.64 4.82 3.22
N ILE A 72 3.42 4.97 2.72
CA ILE A 72 3.00 4.35 1.47
C ILE A 72 3.22 5.32 0.32
N VAL A 73 3.88 4.87 -0.73
CA VAL A 73 3.99 5.58 -2.00
C VAL A 73 3.17 4.80 -3.01
N MET A 74 2.00 5.32 -3.39
CA MET A 74 1.05 4.67 -4.29
C MET A 74 0.89 5.51 -5.57
N PRO A 75 1.69 5.25 -6.62
CA PRO A 75 1.60 6.01 -7.86
C PRO A 75 0.23 5.93 -8.54
N TYR A 76 -0.46 4.80 -8.43
CA TYR A 76 -1.82 4.63 -8.93
C TYR A 76 -2.74 4.07 -7.84
N TYR A 77 -3.76 4.86 -7.48
CA TYR A 77 -4.80 4.49 -6.52
C TYR A 77 -5.95 3.76 -7.21
N GLY A 78 -5.90 2.42 -7.21
CA GLY A 78 -7.01 1.55 -7.60
C GLY A 78 -8.28 1.85 -6.80
N TYR A 79 -9.44 1.51 -7.36
CA TYR A 79 -10.75 1.84 -6.81
C TYR A 79 -11.09 3.34 -6.71
N ALA A 80 -10.20 4.26 -7.11
CA ALA A 80 -10.46 5.71 -7.08
C ALA A 80 -11.72 6.16 -7.82
N ARG A 81 -12.20 5.39 -8.81
CA ARG A 81 -13.42 5.70 -9.59
C ARG A 81 -14.72 5.43 -8.84
N GLN A 82 -14.66 4.72 -7.71
CA GLN A 82 -15.81 4.42 -6.85
C GLN A 82 -15.70 5.19 -5.53
N ASP A 83 -15.61 6.51 -5.65
CA ASP A 83 -15.43 7.51 -4.60
C ASP A 83 -16.75 8.05 -4.02
N ARG A 84 -17.88 7.73 -4.64
CA ARG A 84 -19.22 8.09 -4.17
C ARG A 84 -20.25 7.03 -4.52
N LYS A 85 -21.43 7.12 -3.91
CA LYS A 85 -22.59 6.31 -4.30
C LYS A 85 -23.24 6.94 -5.53
N ALA A 86 -23.01 6.38 -6.71
CA ALA A 86 -23.67 6.84 -7.93
C ALA A 86 -25.12 6.30 -8.02
N ARG A 87 -25.37 5.13 -7.42
CA ARG A 87 -26.71 4.52 -7.26
C ARG A 87 -26.96 4.09 -5.82
N SER A 88 -28.24 3.83 -5.51
CA SER A 88 -28.61 3.28 -4.21
C SER A 88 -27.93 1.94 -3.97
N ARG A 89 -27.46 1.72 -2.73
CA ARG A 89 -26.77 0.49 -2.25
C ARG A 89 -25.41 0.16 -2.90
N GLU A 90 -24.77 1.11 -3.60
CA GLU A 90 -23.37 0.96 -4.01
C GLU A 90 -22.41 1.22 -2.83
N PRO A 91 -21.23 0.55 -2.79
CA PRO A 91 -20.17 0.87 -1.84
C PRO A 91 -19.40 2.13 -2.27
N ILE A 92 -18.65 2.69 -1.33
CA ILE A 92 -17.62 3.70 -1.59
C ILE A 92 -16.27 3.01 -1.41
N THR A 93 -15.83 2.29 -2.45
CA THR A 93 -14.68 1.39 -2.34
C THR A 93 -13.37 2.13 -2.13
N ALA A 94 -13.23 3.35 -2.67
CA ALA A 94 -12.08 4.20 -2.35
C ALA A 94 -11.97 4.50 -0.85
N LYS A 95 -13.10 4.76 -0.16
CA LYS A 95 -13.11 4.95 1.30
C LYS A 95 -12.80 3.66 2.05
N LEU A 96 -13.30 2.52 1.58
CA LEU A 96 -12.97 1.22 2.15
C LEU A 96 -11.46 0.95 2.08
N VAL A 97 -10.83 1.15 0.92
CA VAL A 97 -9.39 0.96 0.72
C VAL A 97 -8.59 1.88 1.66
N ALA A 98 -8.98 3.15 1.80
CA ALA A 98 -8.36 4.06 2.75
C ALA A 98 -8.40 3.51 4.19
N ASN A 99 -9.59 3.12 4.68
CA ASN A 99 -9.75 2.55 6.01
C ASN A 99 -8.90 1.28 6.22
N LEU A 100 -8.78 0.42 5.19
CA LEU A 100 -7.98 -0.80 5.27
C LEU A 100 -6.48 -0.49 5.41
N ILE A 101 -5.97 0.49 4.64
CA ILE A 101 -4.57 0.93 4.69
C ILE A 101 -4.25 1.52 6.07
N GLU A 102 -5.14 2.35 6.62
CA GLU A 102 -5.00 2.90 7.98
C GLU A 102 -5.02 1.79 9.04
N THR A 103 -5.99 0.88 8.94
CA THR A 103 -6.16 -0.21 9.91
C THR A 103 -4.95 -1.15 9.92
N ALA A 104 -4.40 -1.46 8.75
CA ALA A 104 -3.17 -2.25 8.63
C ALA A 104 -2.00 -1.57 9.38
N GLY A 105 -1.95 -0.24 9.37
CA GLY A 105 -1.02 0.57 10.17
C GLY A 105 -0.11 1.47 9.36
N ALA A 106 -0.53 1.90 8.16
CA ALA A 106 0.17 2.95 7.45
C ALA A 106 0.21 4.24 8.28
N THR A 107 1.35 4.93 8.28
CA THR A 107 1.54 6.22 8.96
C THR A 107 1.10 7.40 8.10
N ARG A 108 1.33 7.31 6.79
CA ARG A 108 0.91 8.31 5.79
C ARG A 108 0.91 7.68 4.39
N MET A 109 0.25 8.35 3.46
CA MET A 109 0.25 7.99 2.04
C MET A 109 0.68 9.17 1.17
N ILE A 110 1.48 8.88 0.15
CA ILE A 110 1.85 9.75 -0.96
C ILE A 110 1.28 9.10 -2.21
N THR A 111 0.47 9.83 -2.98
CA THR A 111 -0.15 9.32 -4.20
C THR A 111 -0.14 10.40 -5.28
N LEU A 112 -0.39 10.01 -6.53
CA LEU A 112 -0.39 10.91 -7.69
C LEU A 112 -1.77 10.87 -8.37
N ASP A 113 -2.23 12.04 -8.84
CA ASP A 113 -3.40 12.22 -9.72
C ASP A 113 -4.61 11.34 -9.38
N MET A 114 -5.13 11.49 -8.16
CA MET A 114 -6.36 10.82 -7.75
C MET A 114 -7.52 11.20 -8.67
N HIS A 115 -8.38 10.23 -9.00
CA HIS A 115 -9.55 10.45 -9.87
C HIS A 115 -10.43 11.61 -9.40
N ALA A 116 -10.57 11.76 -8.08
CA ALA A 116 -11.27 12.87 -7.45
C ALA A 116 -10.41 13.40 -6.29
N PRO A 117 -10.18 14.73 -6.18
CA PRO A 117 -9.34 15.30 -5.12
C PRO A 117 -9.92 15.09 -3.72
N GLN A 118 -11.23 14.89 -3.58
CA GLN A 118 -11.91 14.64 -2.31
C GLN A 118 -11.48 13.32 -1.66
N ILE A 119 -10.90 12.38 -2.41
CA ILE A 119 -10.35 11.12 -1.88
C ILE A 119 -9.27 11.40 -0.82
N GLN A 120 -8.60 12.57 -0.88
CA GLN A 120 -7.68 12.99 0.17
C GLN A 120 -8.34 13.01 1.56
N GLY A 121 -9.61 13.40 1.66
CA GLY A 121 -10.37 13.43 2.91
C GLY A 121 -10.94 12.08 3.34
N PHE A 122 -10.60 10.99 2.65
CA PHE A 122 -10.93 9.63 3.10
C PHE A 122 -9.92 9.08 4.09
N PHE A 123 -8.75 9.70 4.19
CA PHE A 123 -7.71 9.45 5.20
C PHE A 123 -7.75 10.52 6.30
#